data_AF-A0A345CK94-F1
#
_entry.id   AF-A0A345CK94-F1
#
_cell.length_a   1.000
_cell.length_b   1.000
_cell.length_c   1.000
_cell.angle_alpha   90.00
_cell.angle_beta   90.00
_cell.angle_gamma   90.00
#
_symmetry.space_group_name_H-M   'P 1'
#
loop_
_entity.id
_entity.type
_entity.pdbx_description
1 polymer ?
#
loop_
_entity_poly.entity_id
_entity_poly.type
_entity_poly.pdbx_seq_one_letter_code
_entity_poly.pdbx_strand_id
1 'polypeptide(L)' 'MIFFFLMPVLIGGFGNYLLPLLLGIPDLNLPRLNALSAWLLFPACVCLSFGLIGGVGVGWT' A
#
# COMPACT_ATOMS: atom_id res chain seq x y z
N MET A 1 -11.74 -2.81 -1.80
CA MET A 1 -11.65 -1.40 -2.29
C MET A 1 -10.75 -0.54 -1.40
N ILE A 2 -10.91 -0.54 -0.08
CA ILE A 2 -10.14 0.35 0.79
C ILE A 2 -8.63 0.03 0.75
N PHE A 3 -8.24 -1.20 1.10
CA PHE A 3 -6.85 -1.56 1.33
C PHE A 3 -5.98 -1.71 0.08
N PHE A 4 -6.56 -2.07 -1.07
CA PHE A 4 -5.82 -2.34 -2.31
C PHE A 4 -6.03 -1.29 -3.41
N PHE A 5 -6.88 -0.29 -3.17
CA PHE A 5 -7.11 0.79 -4.13
C PHE A 5 -6.98 2.17 -3.48
N LEU A 6 -7.82 2.49 -2.49
CA LEU A 6 -7.81 3.83 -1.88
C LEU A 6 -6.49 4.13 -1.13
N MET A 7 -6.04 3.20 -0.28
CA MET A 7 -4.79 3.38 0.48
C MET A 7 -3.54 3.42 -0.43
N PRO A 8 -3.34 2.49 -1.38
CA PRO A 8 -2.16 2.54 -2.27
C PRO A 8 -2.12 3.79 -3.15
N VAL A 9 -3.26 4.28 -3.63
CA VAL A 9 -3.30 5.47 -4.48
C VAL A 9 -3.00 6.73 -3.68
N LEU A 10 -3.67 6.95 -2.55
CA LEU A 10 -3.53 8.19 -1.78
C LEU A 10 -2.22 8.24 -0.99
N ILE A 11 -1.90 7.18 -0.24
CA ILE A 11 -0.73 7.17 0.65
C ILE A 11 0.51 6.72 -0.11
N GLY A 12 0.39 5.66 -0.92
CA GLY A 12 1.50 5.15 -1.72
C GLY A 12 1.86 6.06 -2.88
N GLY A 13 0.94 6.24 -3.84
CA GLY A 13 1.19 7.00 -5.07
C GLY A 13 1.38 8.49 -4.80
N PHE A 14 0.31 9.16 -4.34
CA PHE A 14 0.36 10.60 -4.10
C PHE A 14 1.28 10.96 -2.93
N GLY A 15 1.23 10.22 -1.82
CA GLY A 15 2.08 10.48 -0.66
C GLY A 15 3.57 10.40 -0.97
N ASN A 16 4.03 9.31 -1.62
CA ASN A 16 5.46 9.18 -1.93
C ASN A 16 5.96 10.19 -2.98
N TYR A 17 5.09 10.69 -3.84
CA TYR A 17 5.47 11.65 -4.88
C TYR A 17 5.37 13.11 -4.42
N LEU A 18 4.24 13.50 -3.83
CA LEU A 18 3.98 14.89 -3.46
C LEU A 18 4.68 15.30 -2.16
N LEU A 19 4.85 14.38 -1.20
CA LEU A 19 5.38 14.74 0.11
C LEU A 19 6.85 15.20 0.05
N PRO A 20 7.77 14.52 -0.66
CA PRO A 20 9.13 15.02 -0.87
C PRO A 20 9.16 16.35 -1.64
N LEU A 21 8.30 16.47 -2.67
CA LEU A 21 8.20 17.66 -3.51
C LEU A 21 7.76 18.89 -2.72
N LEU A 22 6.71 18.77 -1.89
CA LEU A 22 6.15 19.86 -1.09
C LEU A 22 7.08 20.28 0.05
N LEU A 23 7.87 19.36 0.59
CA LEU A 23 8.81 19.62 1.67
C LEU A 23 10.20 20.06 1.17
N GLY A 24 10.46 19.99 -0.14
CA GLY A 24 11.75 20.32 -0.73
C GLY A 24 12.89 19.37 -0.31
N ILE A 25 12.54 18.15 0.12
CA ILE A 25 13.52 17.13 0.51
C ILE A 25 13.82 16.22 -0.69
N PRO A 26 15.07 15.74 -0.84
CA PRO A 26 15.46 14.93 -1.98
C PRO A 26 14.83 13.52 -1.96
N ASP A 27 14.58 12.96 -0.77
CA ASP A 27 13.94 11.66 -0.58
C ASP A 27 13.38 11.53 0.85
N LEU A 28 12.63 10.47 1.12
CA LEU A 28 12.15 10.12 2.46
C LEU A 28 13.27 9.54 3.32
N ASN A 29 13.12 9.63 4.65
CA ASN A 29 14.14 9.19 5.61
C ASN A 29 14.45 7.67 5.54
N LEU A 30 13.50 6.85 5.08
CA LEU A 30 13.61 5.39 5.01
C LEU A 30 13.23 4.85 3.61
N PRO A 31 14.04 5.12 2.57
CA PRO A 31 13.65 4.86 1.18
C PRO A 31 13.53 3.36 0.87
N ARG A 32 14.36 2.52 1.50
CA ARG A 32 14.31 1.05 1.31
C ARG A 32 13.06 0.43 1.95
N LEU A 33 12.65 0.93 3.11
CA LEU A 33 11.41 0.48 3.74
C LEU A 33 10.19 0.97 2.97
N ASN A 34 10.26 2.17 2.39
CA ASN A 34 9.22 2.66 1.49
C ASN A 34 9.07 1.75 0.25
N ALA A 35 10.18 1.38 -0.39
CA ALA A 35 10.16 0.43 -1.50
C ALA A 35 9.59 -0.94 -1.07
N LEU A 36 10.00 -1.45 0.09
CA LEU A 36 9.45 -2.69 0.65
C LEU A 36 7.92 -2.61 0.86
N SER A 37 7.40 -1.47 1.29
CA SER A 37 5.96 -1.26 1.48
C SER A 37 5.18 -1.44 0.18
N ALA A 38 5.72 -0.96 -0.95
CA ALA A 38 5.12 -1.17 -2.26
C ALA A 38 5.20 -2.64 -2.69
N TRP A 39 6.34 -3.29 -2.45
CA TRP A 39 6.53 -4.71 -2.79
C TRP A 39 5.64 -5.66 -2.00
N LEU A 40 5.28 -5.32 -0.76
CA LEU A 40 4.38 -6.10 0.08
C LEU A 40 2.91 -6.10 -0.40
N LEU A 41 2.51 -5.15 -1.25
CA LEU A 41 1.16 -5.13 -1.82
C LEU A 41 0.89 -6.36 -2.69
N PHE A 42 1.89 -6.83 -3.44
CA PHE A 42 1.75 -7.99 -4.31
C PHE A 42 1.46 -9.30 -3.56
N PRO A 43 2.28 -9.75 -2.57
CA PRO A 43 1.96 -10.94 -1.79
C PRO A 43 0.68 -10.77 -0.97
N ALA A 44 0.34 -9.56 -0.51
CA ALA A 44 -0.93 -9.32 0.19
C ALA A 44 -2.15 -9.53 -0.72
N CYS A 45 -2.10 -9.08 -1.98
CA CYS A 45 -3.14 -9.36 -2.99
C CYS A 45 -3.29 -10.87 -3.23
N VAL A 46 -2.17 -11.59 -3.33
CA VAL A 46 -2.16 -13.04 -3.52
C VAL A 46 -2.81 -13.75 -2.32
N CYS A 47 -2.42 -13.39 -1.09
CA CYS A 47 -3.01 -13.95 0.13
C CYS A 47 -4.53 -13.67 0.22
N LEU A 48 -4.97 -12.45 -0.11
CA LEU A 48 -6.40 -12.13 -0.18
C LEU A 48 -7.10 -13.04 -1.19
N SER A 49 -6.50 -13.22 -2.37
CA SER A 49 -7.07 -14.03 -3.45
C SER A 49 -7.25 -15.49 -3.02
N PHE A 50 -6.29 -16.06 -2.27
CA PHE A 50 -6.43 -17.38 -1.66
C PHE A 50 -7.53 -17.43 -0.59
N GLY A 51 -7.63 -16.41 0.25
CA GLY A 51 -8.69 -16.30 1.27
C GLY A 51 -10.10 -16.22 0.69
N LEU A 52 -10.26 -15.69 -0.52
CA LEU A 52 -11.55 -15.66 -1.23
C LEU A 52 -12.05 -17.05 -1.63
N ILE A 53 -11.17 -18.04 -1.80
CA ILE A 53 -11.55 -19.40 -2.21
C ILE A 53 -12.36 -20.09 -1.12
N GLY A 54 -12.00 -19.89 0.16
CA GLY A 54 -12.69 -20.46 1.31
C GLY A 54 -13.81 -19.59 1.88
N GLY A 55 -13.84 -18.30 1.51
CA GLY A 55 -14.74 -17.31 2.08
C GLY A 55 -14.39 -16.97 3.54
N VAL A 56 -14.18 -15.69 3.84
CA VAL A 56 -13.77 -15.24 5.18
C VAL A 56 -14.99 -14.97 6.10
N GLY A 57 -16.18 -14.69 5.54
CA GLY A 57 -17.47 -14.76 6.24
C GLY A 57 -17.71 -13.83 7.43
N VAL A 58 -16.73 -13.07 7.91
CA VAL A 58 -16.81 -12.25 9.15
C VAL A 58 -17.10 -10.76 8.92
N GLY A 59 -17.29 -10.31 7.68
CA GLY A 59 -17.36 -8.88 7.38
C GLY A 59 -15.98 -8.22 7.37
N TRP A 60 -15.95 -6.89 7.25
CA TRP A 60 -14.69 -6.12 7.14
C TRP A 60 -14.28 -5.41 8.45
N THR A 61 -15.16 -5.45 9.46
CA THR A 61 -14.99 -4.89 10.81
C THR A 61 -14.57 -5.99 11.78
#